data_AF-A0A506PJH9-F1
#
_entry.id   AF-A0A506PJH9-F1
#
_cell.length_a   1.000
_cell.length_b   1.000
_cell.length_c   1.000
_cell.angle_alpha   90.00
_cell.angle_beta   90.00
_cell.angle_gamma   90.00
#
_symmetry.space_group_name_H-M   'P 1'
#
loop_
_entity.id
_entity.type
_entity.pdbx_description
1 polymer ?
#
loop_
_entity_poly.entity_id
_entity_poly.type
_entity_poly.pdbx_seq_one_letter_code
_entity_poly.pdbx_strand_id
1 'polypeptide(L)'
;METTTLIVLIFVFLLIGSVIGYFISNLKQKAAVSSLEERLRSFTENEIKLFQNIQDLEQERESIRAEKDQLSIELTRRNADFENLKLRSDEQKAEVEKLQERFQKEFENLANKILDEKSNKFTNQNKENLDAILKPLQEKIKSFEEKVENTQKESVGMHASLKEQLLNLKELNQQMTAEATNLTRALKGDSKMQGNWGELVLERVLEKSGLEKDREYFVQQSFQREDGTRVMPDVVLHLPDSKKMIIDAKVSLVDYERFVNATEEERPIYLKAHVNSIRKHIEQLSAKNYQDLYDIESPDFVLMFIPVEPAFAVAINDDNSLYNKAFEKNIVIVTPSTLLATLRTVDSMWSNEKQQQNALEIATQAGRLYDSFVNLTDDLLKVGNQINTVQNSYGTAMKKLTGKGNLISRVENLKKLGAKAGKSIDDKLLKRADQDQD
;
A
#
# COMPACT_ATOMS: atom_id res chain seq x y z
N MET A 1 -84.64 2.86 95.91
CA MET A 1 -83.46 3.69 95.61
C MET A 1 -82.47 2.99 94.67
N GLU A 2 -82.59 1.69 94.42
CA GLU A 2 -81.65 0.91 93.57
C GLU A 2 -81.95 0.98 92.06
N THR A 3 -83.17 1.30 91.64
CA THR A 3 -83.54 1.32 90.20
C THR A 3 -83.10 2.58 89.46
N THR A 4 -83.05 3.73 90.14
CA THR A 4 -82.66 5.02 89.55
C THR A 4 -81.15 5.14 89.34
N THR A 5 -80.33 4.57 90.22
CA THR A 5 -78.87 4.53 90.08
C THR A 5 -78.44 3.62 88.93
N LEU A 6 -79.14 2.50 88.71
CA LEU A 6 -78.91 1.59 87.59
C LEU A 6 -79.16 2.29 86.23
N ILE A 7 -80.24 3.06 86.11
CA ILE A 7 -80.59 3.79 84.88
C ILE A 7 -79.54 4.86 84.55
N VAL A 8 -79.06 5.61 85.55
CA VAL A 8 -78.01 6.62 85.35
C VAL A 8 -76.70 5.97 84.90
N LEU A 9 -76.33 4.82 85.50
CA LEU A 9 -75.12 4.08 85.13
C LEU A 9 -75.18 3.61 83.66
N ILE A 10 -76.34 3.10 83.21
CA ILE A 10 -76.57 2.68 81.82
C ILE A 10 -76.41 3.86 80.85
N PHE A 11 -76.95 5.03 81.20
CA PHE A 11 -76.79 6.24 80.38
C PHE A 11 -75.33 6.70 80.29
N VAL A 12 -74.58 6.66 81.38
CA VAL A 12 -73.15 7.00 81.40
C VAL A 12 -72.34 6.02 80.53
N PHE A 13 -72.61 4.71 80.62
CA PHE A 13 -71.94 3.72 79.77
C PHE A 13 -72.30 3.87 78.28
N LEU A 14 -73.56 4.22 77.95
CA LEU A 14 -73.96 4.53 76.58
C LEU A 14 -73.25 5.78 76.04
N LEU A 15 -73.12 6.81 76.86
CA LEU A 15 -72.47 8.07 76.47
C LEU A 15 -70.97 7.86 76.27
N ILE A 16 -70.31 7.12 77.18
CA ILE A 16 -68.90 6.73 77.04
C ILE A 16 -68.71 5.84 75.80
N GLY A 17 -69.59 4.85 75.58
CA GLY A 17 -69.54 3.98 74.40
C GLY A 17 -69.72 4.74 73.09
N SER A 18 -70.60 5.76 73.06
CA SER A 18 -70.81 6.62 71.90
C SER A 18 -69.59 7.51 71.62
N VAL A 19 -68.97 8.10 72.65
CA VAL A 19 -67.76 8.91 72.51
C VAL A 19 -66.57 8.07 72.05
N ILE A 20 -66.37 6.87 72.63
CA ILE A 20 -65.32 5.94 72.22
C ILE A 20 -65.57 5.44 70.79
N GLY A 21 -66.81 5.09 70.45
CA GLY A 21 -67.19 4.66 69.10
C GLY A 21 -66.96 5.75 68.06
N TYR A 22 -67.30 7.00 68.38
CA TYR A 22 -67.01 8.17 67.53
C TYR A 22 -65.50 8.36 67.35
N PHE A 23 -64.70 8.25 68.41
CA PHE A 23 -63.25 8.42 68.34
C PHE A 23 -62.57 7.31 67.52
N ILE A 24 -62.97 6.05 67.71
CA ILE A 24 -62.47 4.90 66.93
C ILE A 24 -62.88 5.01 65.46
N SER A 25 -64.10 5.43 65.17
CA SER A 25 -64.57 5.66 63.79
C SER A 25 -63.76 6.76 63.11
N ASN A 26 -63.53 7.88 63.79
CA ASN A 26 -62.76 9.00 63.26
C ASN A 26 -61.27 8.63 63.05
N LEU A 27 -60.69 7.80 63.92
CA LEU A 27 -59.35 7.25 63.72
C LEU A 27 -59.27 6.29 62.53
N LYS A 28 -60.24 5.37 62.37
CA LYS A 28 -60.32 4.48 61.20
C LYS A 28 -60.50 5.25 59.90
N GLN A 29 -61.33 6.30 59.92
CA GLN A 29 -61.56 7.15 58.76
C GLN A 29 -60.30 7.95 58.39
N LYS A 30 -59.59 8.53 59.36
CA LYS A 30 -58.30 9.19 59.12
C LYS A 30 -57.23 8.23 58.58
N ALA A 31 -57.15 7.01 59.11
CA ALA A 31 -56.23 5.99 58.61
C ALA A 31 -56.58 5.56 57.18
N ALA A 32 -57.87 5.38 56.88
CA ALA A 32 -58.34 5.05 55.53
C ALA A 32 -58.02 6.19 54.54
N VAL A 33 -58.28 7.45 54.90
CA VAL A 33 -57.96 8.63 54.08
C VAL A 33 -56.45 8.75 53.85
N SER A 34 -55.64 8.60 54.89
CA SER A 34 -54.17 8.64 54.77
C SER A 34 -53.64 7.56 53.83
N SER A 35 -54.16 6.33 53.92
CA SER A 35 -53.74 5.24 53.03
C SER A 35 -54.20 5.45 51.58
N LEU A 36 -55.35 6.12 51.38
CA LEU A 36 -55.83 6.51 50.04
C LEU A 36 -54.96 7.63 49.45
N GLU A 37 -54.59 8.63 50.25
CA GLU A 37 -53.69 9.71 49.84
C GLU A 37 -52.29 9.19 49.47
N GLU A 38 -51.77 8.23 50.22
CA GLU A 38 -50.48 7.58 49.94
C GLU A 38 -50.53 6.78 48.63
N ARG A 39 -51.62 6.02 48.40
CA ARG A 39 -51.85 5.34 47.11
C ARG A 39 -51.97 6.35 45.96
N LEU A 40 -52.71 7.44 46.15
CA LEU A 40 -52.86 8.48 45.14
C LEU A 40 -51.49 9.08 44.77
N ARG A 41 -50.66 9.43 45.77
CA ARG A 41 -49.30 9.92 45.56
C ARG A 41 -48.45 8.92 44.79
N SER A 42 -48.50 7.63 45.16
CA SER A 42 -47.75 6.59 44.47
C SER A 42 -48.18 6.42 43.01
N PHE A 43 -49.47 6.58 42.70
CA PHE A 43 -49.98 6.55 41.33
C PHE A 43 -49.51 7.77 40.54
N THR A 44 -49.57 8.97 41.13
CA THR A 44 -49.07 10.19 40.47
C THR A 44 -47.57 10.12 40.21
N GLU A 45 -46.76 9.60 41.13
CA GLU A 45 -45.33 9.39 40.91
C GLU A 45 -45.06 8.38 39.78
N ASN A 46 -45.82 7.29 39.72
CA ASN A 46 -45.70 6.30 38.65
C ASN A 46 -46.13 6.88 37.30
N GLU A 47 -47.17 7.70 37.26
CA GLU A 47 -47.62 8.39 36.05
C GLU A 47 -46.56 9.36 35.52
N ILE A 48 -45.93 10.12 36.41
CA ILE A 48 -44.81 11.02 36.05
C ILE A 48 -43.62 10.21 35.49
N LYS A 49 -43.23 9.12 36.15
CA LYS A 49 -42.15 8.24 35.66
C LYS A 49 -42.48 7.62 34.31
N LEU A 50 -43.73 7.20 34.10
CA LEU A 50 -44.16 6.63 32.83
C LEU A 50 -44.12 7.68 31.71
N PHE A 51 -44.52 8.92 32.01
CA PHE A 51 -44.46 10.03 31.06
C PHE A 51 -43.02 10.38 30.69
N GLN A 52 -42.10 10.39 31.66
CA GLN A 52 -40.67 10.59 31.42
C GLN A 52 -40.09 9.48 30.53
N ASN A 53 -40.37 8.20 30.84
CA ASN A 53 -39.91 7.08 30.02
C ASN A 53 -40.44 7.14 28.59
N ILE A 54 -41.70 7.56 28.39
CA ILE A 54 -42.28 7.74 27.05
C ILE A 54 -41.54 8.84 26.30
N GLN A 55 -41.25 9.96 26.96
CA GLN A 55 -40.52 11.07 26.35
C GLN A 55 -39.10 10.67 25.95
N ASP A 56 -38.39 9.93 26.82
CA ASP A 56 -37.04 9.43 26.54
C ASP A 56 -37.04 8.44 25.36
N LEU A 57 -38.02 7.53 25.32
CA LEU A 57 -38.20 6.59 24.21
C LEU A 57 -38.55 7.29 22.89
N GLU A 58 -39.35 8.36 22.92
CA GLU A 58 -39.64 9.15 21.73
C GLU A 58 -38.39 9.87 21.21
N GLN A 59 -37.56 10.40 22.11
CA GLN A 59 -36.31 11.05 21.75
C GLN A 59 -35.29 10.06 21.17
N GLU A 60 -35.17 8.87 21.76
CA GLU A 60 -34.33 7.79 21.25
C GLU A 60 -34.80 7.32 19.86
N ARG A 61 -36.12 7.15 19.68
CA ARG A 61 -36.72 6.78 18.38
C ARG A 61 -36.41 7.81 17.29
N GLU A 62 -36.53 9.09 17.59
CA GLU A 62 -36.19 10.15 16.62
C GLU A 62 -34.69 10.18 16.31
N SER A 63 -33.82 9.95 17.29
CA SER A 63 -32.37 9.82 17.07
C SER A 63 -32.04 8.65 16.14
N ILE A 64 -32.59 7.47 16.42
CA ILE A 64 -32.39 6.26 15.59
C ILE A 64 -32.92 6.49 14.17
N ARG A 65 -34.05 7.21 14.03
CA ARG A 65 -34.62 7.53 12.72
C ARG A 65 -33.71 8.46 11.92
N ALA A 66 -33.17 9.50 12.55
CA ALA A 66 -32.22 10.41 11.92
C ALA A 66 -30.93 9.69 11.48
N GLU A 67 -30.38 8.81 12.33
CA GLU A 67 -29.20 8.01 12.02
C GLU A 67 -29.46 7.05 10.84
N LYS A 68 -30.62 6.38 10.83
CA LYS A 68 -31.04 5.51 9.73
C LYS A 68 -31.15 6.28 8.41
N ASP A 69 -31.73 7.47 8.43
CA ASP A 69 -31.87 8.29 7.23
C ASP A 69 -30.50 8.74 6.72
N GLN A 70 -29.58 9.10 7.62
CA GLN A 70 -28.20 9.44 7.27
C GLN A 70 -27.43 8.26 6.66
N LEU A 71 -27.53 7.08 7.26
CA LEU A 71 -26.97 5.82 6.73
C LEU A 71 -27.54 5.47 5.35
N SER A 72 -28.84 5.67 5.14
CA SER A 72 -29.50 5.42 3.84
C SER A 72 -28.98 6.37 2.75
N ILE A 73 -28.76 7.64 3.09
CA ILE A 73 -28.18 8.62 2.17
C ILE A 73 -26.74 8.24 1.84
N GLU A 74 -25.94 7.84 2.84
CA GLU A 74 -24.55 7.44 2.63
C GLU A 74 -24.44 6.16 1.78
N LEU A 75 -25.30 5.17 2.01
CA LEU A 75 -25.37 3.95 1.20
C LEU A 75 -25.72 4.26 -0.26
N THR A 76 -26.68 5.16 -0.47
CA THR A 76 -27.08 5.58 -1.82
C THR A 76 -25.91 6.26 -2.54
N ARG A 77 -25.17 7.14 -1.85
CA ARG A 77 -23.98 7.80 -2.39
C ARG A 77 -22.87 6.80 -2.71
N ARG A 78 -22.57 5.88 -1.79
CA ARG A 78 -21.53 4.85 -1.99
C ARG A 78 -21.86 3.91 -3.15
N ASN A 79 -23.12 3.53 -3.31
CA ASN A 79 -23.56 2.71 -4.44
C ASN A 79 -23.41 3.45 -5.77
N ALA A 80 -23.76 4.74 -5.83
CA ALA A 80 -23.56 5.56 -7.02
C ALA A 80 -22.07 5.73 -7.37
N ASP A 81 -21.22 5.96 -6.36
CA ASP A 81 -19.76 6.04 -6.53
C ASP A 81 -19.20 4.70 -7.04
N PHE A 82 -19.68 3.57 -6.52
CA PHE A 82 -19.28 2.23 -6.94
C PHE A 82 -19.69 1.93 -8.39
N GLU A 83 -20.92 2.26 -8.78
CA GLU A 83 -21.38 2.11 -10.17
C GLU A 83 -20.55 2.97 -11.13
N ASN A 84 -20.23 4.21 -10.73
CA ASN A 84 -19.38 5.09 -11.54
C ASN A 84 -17.96 4.53 -11.70
N LEU A 85 -17.37 4.03 -10.61
CA LEU A 85 -16.05 3.41 -10.63
C LEU A 85 -16.02 2.18 -11.54
N LYS A 86 -17.07 1.35 -11.46
CA LYS A 86 -17.22 0.16 -12.29
C LYS A 86 -17.34 0.52 -13.78
N LEU A 87 -18.15 1.52 -14.11
CA LEU A 87 -18.30 2.02 -15.48
C LEU A 87 -16.96 2.50 -16.04
N ARG A 88 -16.20 3.31 -15.28
CA ARG A 88 -14.86 3.77 -15.68
C ARG A 88 -13.88 2.62 -15.88
N SER A 89 -13.93 1.61 -15.02
CA SER A 89 -13.08 0.44 -15.15
C SER A 89 -13.40 -0.36 -16.43
N ASP A 90 -14.68 -0.52 -16.75
CA ASP A 90 -15.12 -1.21 -17.96
C ASP A 90 -14.77 -0.41 -19.23
N GLU A 91 -14.90 0.91 -19.19
CA GLU A 91 -14.47 1.81 -20.28
C GLU A 91 -12.96 1.73 -20.52
N GLN A 92 -12.14 1.79 -19.46
CA GLN A 92 -10.68 1.63 -19.57
C GLN A 92 -10.29 0.28 -20.18
N LYS A 93 -10.97 -0.80 -19.79
CA LYS A 93 -10.70 -2.13 -20.34
C LYS A 93 -11.00 -2.18 -21.85
N ALA A 94 -12.13 -1.61 -22.27
CA ALA A 94 -12.49 -1.53 -23.69
C ALA A 94 -11.53 -0.63 -24.49
N GLU A 95 -11.01 0.45 -23.88
CA GLU A 95 -10.01 1.31 -24.50
C GLU A 95 -8.68 0.58 -24.71
N VAL A 96 -8.24 -0.21 -23.72
CA VAL A 96 -7.03 -1.05 -23.83
C VAL A 96 -7.20 -2.11 -24.93
N GLU A 97 -8.33 -2.80 -25.01
CA GLU A 97 -8.60 -3.77 -26.09
C GLU A 97 -8.55 -3.12 -27.48
N LYS A 98 -9.16 -1.93 -27.64
CA LYS A 98 -9.08 -1.17 -28.90
C LYS A 98 -7.66 -0.72 -29.23
N LEU A 99 -6.89 -0.31 -28.23
CA LEU A 99 -5.50 0.08 -28.42
C LEU A 99 -4.66 -1.12 -28.89
N GLN A 100 -4.93 -2.31 -28.34
CA GLN A 100 -4.27 -3.56 -28.71
C GLN A 100 -4.60 -3.97 -30.14
N GLU A 101 -5.88 -3.91 -30.55
CA GLU A 101 -6.29 -4.14 -31.95
C GLU A 101 -5.65 -3.14 -32.92
N ARG A 102 -5.58 -1.86 -32.53
CA ARG A 102 -4.96 -0.82 -33.36
C ARG A 102 -3.47 -1.06 -33.51
N PHE A 103 -2.77 -1.42 -32.44
CA PHE A 103 -1.36 -1.78 -32.50
C PHE A 103 -1.13 -2.99 -33.39
N GLN A 104 -1.98 -4.02 -33.31
CA GLN A 104 -1.85 -5.20 -34.16
C GLN A 104 -2.03 -4.85 -35.64
N LYS A 105 -3.01 -4.01 -35.99
CA LYS A 105 -3.20 -3.52 -37.37
C LYS A 105 -2.07 -2.62 -37.86
N GLU A 106 -1.58 -1.71 -37.02
CA GLU A 106 -0.45 -0.84 -37.39
C GLU A 106 0.85 -1.65 -37.55
N PHE A 107 1.05 -2.67 -36.72
CA PHE A 107 2.15 -3.62 -36.85
C PHE A 107 2.06 -4.44 -38.13
N GLU A 108 0.88 -5.00 -38.46
CA GLU A 108 0.65 -5.75 -39.69
C GLU A 108 0.87 -4.88 -40.93
N ASN A 109 0.36 -3.64 -40.92
CA ASN A 109 0.59 -2.69 -42.00
C ASN A 109 2.07 -2.29 -42.13
N LEU A 110 2.78 -2.06 -41.01
CA LEU A 110 4.20 -1.74 -41.03
C LEU A 110 5.04 -2.93 -41.51
N ALA A 111 4.70 -4.15 -41.09
CA ALA A 111 5.34 -5.38 -41.53
C ALA A 111 5.15 -5.57 -43.05
N ASN A 112 3.92 -5.45 -43.55
CA ASN A 112 3.63 -5.53 -44.99
C ASN A 112 4.34 -4.42 -45.78
N LYS A 113 4.37 -3.19 -45.26
CA LYS A 113 5.03 -2.05 -45.92
C LYS A 113 6.56 -2.20 -45.96
N ILE A 114 7.18 -2.69 -44.88
CA ILE A 114 8.61 -3.03 -44.86
C ILE A 114 8.92 -4.19 -45.81
N LEU A 115 8.03 -5.19 -45.88
CA LEU A 115 8.17 -6.32 -46.78
C LEU A 115 8.07 -5.88 -48.24
N ASP A 116 7.09 -5.05 -48.60
CA ASP A 116 6.87 -4.54 -49.97
C ASP A 116 7.92 -3.51 -50.42
N GLU A 117 8.31 -2.56 -49.57
CA GLU A 117 9.36 -1.57 -49.92
C GLU A 117 10.74 -2.20 -50.08
N LYS A 118 11.02 -3.34 -49.42
CA LYS A 118 12.29 -4.06 -49.53
C LYS A 118 12.27 -5.21 -50.54
N SER A 119 11.12 -5.81 -50.87
CA SER A 119 11.04 -6.96 -51.80
C SER A 119 11.36 -6.58 -53.26
N ASN A 120 11.02 -5.35 -53.68
CA ASN A 120 11.26 -4.89 -55.06
C ASN A 120 12.73 -4.60 -55.43
N LYS A 121 13.67 -4.64 -54.47
CA LYS A 121 15.12 -4.46 -54.74
C LYS A 121 16.00 -5.64 -54.33
N PHE A 122 15.42 -6.76 -53.92
CA PHE A 122 16.18 -7.77 -53.15
C PHE A 122 15.83 -9.22 -53.52
N THR A 123 15.74 -9.56 -54.82
CA THR A 123 15.34 -10.91 -55.24
C THR A 123 16.50 -11.69 -55.87
N ASN A 124 17.04 -12.63 -55.08
CA ASN A 124 17.27 -14.06 -55.42
C ASN A 124 18.49 -14.73 -54.77
N GLN A 125 19.27 -14.04 -53.93
CA GLN A 125 20.46 -14.67 -53.30
C GLN A 125 20.48 -14.72 -51.76
N ASN A 126 19.48 -14.18 -51.06
CA ASN A 126 19.58 -13.95 -49.60
C ASN A 126 18.57 -14.71 -48.71
N LYS A 127 17.85 -15.71 -49.24
CA LYS A 127 16.82 -16.45 -48.49
C LYS A 127 17.41 -17.27 -47.34
N GLU A 128 18.58 -17.89 -47.52
CA GLU A 128 19.26 -18.66 -46.48
C GLU A 128 19.95 -17.77 -45.42
N ASN A 129 20.43 -16.58 -45.80
CA ASN A 129 21.04 -15.63 -44.86
C ASN A 129 20.00 -14.89 -43.99
N LEU A 130 18.79 -14.66 -44.50
CA LEU A 130 17.72 -14.01 -43.74
C LEU A 130 17.15 -14.91 -42.64
N ASP A 131 17.05 -16.22 -42.89
CA ASP A 131 16.60 -17.18 -41.87
C ASP A 131 17.56 -17.25 -40.67
N ALA A 132 18.86 -17.11 -40.91
CA ALA A 132 19.88 -17.05 -39.87
C ALA A 132 19.87 -15.75 -39.06
N ILE A 133 19.38 -14.64 -39.63
CA ILE A 133 19.31 -13.32 -38.98
C ILE A 133 17.95 -13.09 -38.28
N LEU A 134 16.87 -13.62 -38.85
CA LEU A 134 15.51 -13.46 -38.33
C LEU A 134 15.17 -14.46 -37.22
N LYS A 135 15.76 -15.67 -37.22
CA LYS A 135 15.57 -16.64 -36.13
C LYS A 135 15.97 -16.09 -34.75
N PRO A 136 17.17 -15.48 -34.57
CA PRO A 136 17.54 -14.89 -33.28
C PRO A 136 16.59 -13.79 -32.83
N LEU A 137 16.05 -13.01 -33.76
CA LEU A 137 15.07 -11.96 -33.45
C LEU A 137 13.72 -12.57 -33.03
N GLN A 138 13.25 -13.60 -33.74
CA GLN A 138 12.02 -14.33 -33.40
C GLN A 138 12.15 -15.02 -32.05
N GLU A 139 13.29 -15.65 -31.76
CA GLU A 139 13.58 -16.25 -30.45
C GLU A 139 13.66 -15.19 -29.34
N LYS A 140 14.27 -14.03 -29.60
CA LYS A 140 14.32 -12.92 -28.64
C LYS A 140 12.93 -12.33 -28.36
N ILE A 141 12.10 -12.14 -29.38
CA ILE A 141 10.72 -11.66 -29.23
C ILE A 141 9.89 -12.66 -28.45
N LYS A 142 10.00 -13.96 -28.77
CA LYS A 142 9.32 -15.02 -28.02
C LYS A 142 9.78 -15.09 -26.57
N SER A 143 11.09 -14.91 -26.32
CA SER A 143 11.62 -14.82 -24.96
C SER A 143 11.14 -13.56 -24.23
N PHE A 144 10.90 -12.47 -24.95
CA PHE A 144 10.36 -11.23 -24.39
C PHE A 144 8.87 -11.37 -24.07
N GLU A 145 8.07 -11.96 -24.96
CA GLU A 145 6.67 -12.33 -24.68
C GLU A 145 6.57 -13.24 -23.46
N GLU A 146 7.35 -14.33 -23.40
CA GLU A 146 7.39 -15.21 -22.22
C GLU A 146 7.80 -14.46 -20.96
N LYS A 147 8.75 -13.51 -21.05
CA LYS A 147 9.20 -12.73 -19.91
C LYS A 147 8.16 -11.71 -19.45
N VAL A 148 7.42 -11.09 -20.37
CA VAL A 148 6.29 -10.20 -20.07
C VAL A 148 5.13 -11.00 -19.44
N GLU A 149 4.79 -12.16 -20.00
CA GLU A 149 3.77 -13.05 -19.46
C GLU A 149 4.16 -13.58 -18.07
N ASN A 150 5.42 -13.96 -17.88
CA ASN A 150 5.95 -14.37 -16.58
C ASN A 150 5.96 -13.20 -15.58
N THR A 151 6.29 -11.98 -16.01
CA THR A 151 6.25 -10.79 -15.14
C THR A 151 4.82 -10.46 -14.73
N GLN A 152 3.83 -10.61 -15.62
CA GLN A 152 2.41 -10.48 -15.26
C GLN A 152 1.97 -11.58 -14.28
N LYS A 153 2.39 -12.84 -14.50
CA LYS A 153 2.10 -13.94 -13.57
C LYS A 153 2.77 -13.73 -12.21
N GLU A 154 4.02 -13.27 -12.17
CA GLU A 154 4.73 -12.89 -10.95
C GLU A 154 4.03 -11.73 -10.26
N SER A 155 3.60 -10.70 -10.99
CA SER A 155 2.85 -9.56 -10.43
C SER A 155 1.51 -9.99 -9.82
N VAL A 156 0.75 -10.86 -10.49
CA VAL A 156 -0.48 -11.46 -9.94
C VAL A 156 -0.18 -12.32 -8.72
N GLY A 157 0.89 -13.11 -8.76
CA GLY A 157 1.38 -13.88 -7.61
C GLY A 157 1.80 -12.99 -6.44
N MET A 158 2.44 -11.86 -6.72
CA MET A 158 2.84 -10.84 -5.75
C MET A 158 1.62 -10.19 -5.11
N HIS A 159 0.58 -9.87 -5.88
CA HIS A 159 -0.68 -9.34 -5.36
C HIS A 159 -1.44 -10.37 -4.52
N ALA A 160 -1.43 -11.64 -4.92
CA ALA A 160 -2.01 -12.73 -4.13
C ALA A 160 -1.23 -12.94 -2.82
N SER A 161 0.11 -12.94 -2.88
CA SER A 161 0.98 -13.01 -1.71
C SER A 161 0.80 -11.79 -0.80
N LEU A 162 0.67 -10.58 -1.36
CA LEU A 162 0.40 -9.36 -0.59
C LEU A 162 -0.95 -9.45 0.11
N LYS A 163 -1.99 -9.96 -0.57
CA LYS A 163 -3.31 -10.20 0.03
C LYS A 163 -3.23 -11.23 1.15
N GLU A 164 -2.51 -12.33 0.95
CA GLU A 164 -2.29 -13.36 1.96
C GLU A 164 -1.50 -12.80 3.15
N GLN A 165 -0.46 -12.03 2.89
CA GLN A 165 0.29 -11.31 3.91
C GLN A 165 -0.61 -10.30 4.65
N LEU A 166 -1.52 -9.59 3.98
CA LEU A 166 -2.49 -8.70 4.62
C LEU A 166 -3.48 -9.46 5.51
N LEU A 167 -3.91 -10.65 5.10
CA LEU A 167 -4.74 -11.53 5.91
C LEU A 167 -3.97 -12.06 7.13
N ASN A 168 -2.74 -12.51 6.93
CA ASN A 168 -1.83 -12.91 8.00
C ASN A 168 -1.55 -11.73 8.94
N LEU A 169 -1.43 -10.52 8.40
CA LEU A 169 -1.30 -9.31 9.22
C LEU A 169 -2.55 -9.06 10.04
N LYS A 170 -3.75 -9.19 9.47
CA LYS A 170 -5.02 -9.07 10.22
C LYS A 170 -5.09 -10.08 11.36
N GLU A 171 -4.70 -11.33 11.10
CA GLU A 171 -4.74 -12.42 12.09
C GLU A 171 -3.68 -12.22 13.18
N LEU A 172 -2.45 -11.87 12.78
CA LEU A 172 -1.38 -11.47 13.69
C LEU A 172 -1.77 -10.23 14.50
N ASN A 173 -2.53 -9.31 13.92
CA ASN A 173 -3.03 -8.12 14.60
C ASN A 173 -4.00 -8.48 15.72
N GLN A 174 -4.94 -9.38 15.41
CA GLN A 174 -5.88 -9.91 16.39
C GLN A 174 -5.15 -10.66 17.52
N GLN A 175 -4.14 -11.46 17.18
CA GLN A 175 -3.29 -12.14 18.17
C GLN A 175 -2.47 -11.16 19.00
N MET A 176 -1.77 -10.20 18.38
CA MET A 176 -0.99 -9.19 19.08
C MET A 176 -1.85 -8.30 19.98
N THR A 177 -3.08 -7.98 19.57
CA THR A 177 -4.03 -7.22 20.41
C THR A 177 -4.45 -8.04 21.64
N ALA A 178 -4.73 -9.34 21.44
CA ALA A 178 -5.05 -10.24 22.54
C ALA A 178 -3.84 -10.44 23.49
N GLU A 179 -2.64 -10.63 22.95
CA GLU A 179 -1.39 -10.74 23.70
C GLU A 179 -1.05 -9.44 24.44
N ALA A 180 -1.21 -8.29 23.79
CA ALA A 180 -1.02 -6.97 24.41
C ALA A 180 -1.96 -6.76 25.58
N THR A 181 -3.23 -7.17 25.44
CA THR A 181 -4.23 -7.06 26.51
C THR A 181 -3.90 -8.01 27.68
N ASN A 182 -3.51 -9.25 27.38
CA ASN A 182 -3.09 -10.23 28.39
C ASN A 182 -1.77 -9.84 29.07
N LEU A 183 -0.84 -9.26 28.34
CA LEU A 183 0.45 -8.84 28.86
C LEU A 183 0.35 -7.53 29.64
N THR A 184 -0.50 -6.58 29.23
CA THR A 184 -0.82 -5.40 30.05
C THR A 184 -1.37 -5.82 31.41
N ARG A 185 -2.15 -6.92 31.46
CA ARG A 185 -2.61 -7.52 32.72
C ARG A 185 -1.50 -8.23 33.49
N ALA A 186 -0.47 -8.77 32.82
CA ALA A 186 0.63 -9.52 33.43
C ALA A 186 1.82 -8.65 33.89
N LEU A 187 2.10 -7.52 33.22
CA LEU A 187 3.19 -6.58 33.53
C LEU A 187 2.77 -5.48 34.52
N LYS A 188 1.87 -5.83 35.44
CA LYS A 188 1.29 -4.91 36.42
C LYS A 188 2.37 -4.29 37.31
N GLY A 189 2.53 -2.97 37.23
CA GLY A 189 3.35 -2.19 38.16
C GLY A 189 4.84 -2.03 37.83
N ASP A 190 5.36 -2.56 36.72
CA ASP A 190 6.75 -2.34 36.30
C ASP A 190 6.84 -1.46 35.03
N SER A 191 6.93 -0.15 35.25
CA SER A 191 7.07 0.87 34.19
C SER A 191 8.28 0.65 33.27
N LYS A 192 9.35 0.01 33.76
CA LYS A 192 10.55 -0.26 32.96
C LYS A 192 10.33 -1.44 32.03
N MET A 193 9.66 -2.50 32.49
CA MET A 193 9.28 -3.63 31.64
C MET A 193 8.27 -3.23 30.56
N GLN A 194 7.34 -2.31 30.87
CA GLN A 194 6.39 -1.77 29.88
C GLN A 194 7.10 -0.98 28.78
N GLY A 195 8.08 -0.14 29.14
CA GLY A 195 8.91 0.58 28.16
C GLY A 195 9.69 -0.37 27.23
N ASN A 196 10.39 -1.34 27.81
CA ASN A 196 11.12 -2.34 27.04
C ASN A 196 10.21 -3.18 26.12
N TRP A 197 8.97 -3.42 26.54
CA TRP A 197 8.00 -4.13 25.70
C TRP A 197 7.52 -3.28 24.53
N GLY A 198 7.26 -1.98 24.74
CA GLY A 198 6.95 -1.05 23.66
C GLY A 198 8.04 -1.00 22.59
N GLU A 199 9.31 -0.99 23.01
CA GLU A 199 10.46 -1.07 22.09
C GLU A 199 10.52 -2.40 21.32
N LEU A 200 10.29 -3.53 21.99
CA LEU A 200 10.24 -4.84 21.34
C LEU A 200 9.13 -4.94 20.29
N VAL A 201 7.95 -4.37 20.57
CA VAL A 201 6.82 -4.34 19.62
C VAL A 201 7.18 -3.48 18.42
N LEU A 202 7.79 -2.31 18.64
CA LEU A 202 8.26 -1.43 17.57
C LEU A 202 9.28 -2.15 16.67
N GLU A 203 10.27 -2.82 17.24
CA GLU A 203 11.28 -3.57 16.50
C GLU A 203 10.65 -4.67 15.65
N ARG A 204 9.72 -5.45 16.21
CA ARG A 204 8.98 -6.49 15.44
C ARG A 204 8.16 -5.92 14.30
N VAL A 205 7.56 -4.73 14.47
CA VAL A 205 6.80 -4.07 13.40
C VAL A 205 7.74 -3.62 12.27
N LEU A 206 8.91 -3.08 12.61
CA LEU A 206 9.94 -2.72 11.64
C LEU A 206 10.46 -3.94 10.87
N GLU A 207 10.80 -5.04 11.56
CA GLU A 207 11.24 -6.29 10.92
C GLU A 207 10.20 -6.85 9.95
N LYS A 208 8.91 -6.74 10.27
CA LYS A 208 7.80 -7.25 9.45
C LYS A 208 7.37 -6.30 8.34
N SER A 209 7.89 -5.08 8.31
CA SER A 209 7.50 -4.08 7.33
C SER A 209 8.07 -4.31 5.93
N GLY A 210 9.11 -5.14 5.82
CA GLY A 210 9.88 -5.32 4.58
C GLY A 210 11.15 -4.46 4.54
N LEU A 211 11.28 -3.50 5.46
CA LEU A 211 12.41 -2.57 5.48
C LEU A 211 13.70 -3.22 6.00
N GLU A 212 14.84 -2.82 5.44
CA GLU A 212 16.17 -3.28 5.82
C GLU A 212 16.82 -2.39 6.90
N LYS A 213 17.22 -3.03 8.02
CA LYS A 213 17.97 -2.39 9.12
C LYS A 213 19.32 -1.87 8.62
N ASP A 214 19.75 -0.72 9.13
CA ASP A 214 21.00 -0.04 8.78
C ASP A 214 21.11 0.43 7.32
N ARG A 215 20.01 0.33 6.55
CA ARG A 215 19.85 0.92 5.21
C ARG A 215 18.67 1.88 5.15
N GLU A 216 17.49 1.36 5.44
CA GLU A 216 16.21 2.08 5.32
C GLU A 216 15.71 2.57 6.67
N TYR A 217 16.13 1.93 7.77
CA TYR A 217 15.87 2.43 9.11
C TYR A 217 17.06 2.21 10.04
N PHE A 218 17.22 3.14 10.98
CA PHE A 218 18.28 3.17 11.97
C PHE A 218 17.69 3.33 13.37
N VAL A 219 18.18 2.54 14.32
CA VAL A 219 17.71 2.54 15.71
C VAL A 219 18.68 3.36 16.57
N GLN A 220 18.16 4.20 17.48
CA GLN A 220 18.94 4.91 18.50
C GLN A 220 20.11 5.77 17.97
N GLN A 221 19.98 6.37 16.78
CA GLN A 221 20.96 7.37 16.35
C GLN A 221 20.88 8.61 17.22
N SER A 222 22.02 9.08 17.69
CA SER A 222 22.08 10.31 18.48
C SER A 222 22.57 11.47 17.65
N PHE A 223 21.83 12.57 17.71
CA PHE A 223 22.16 13.80 17.02
C PHE A 223 22.59 14.85 18.04
N GLN A 224 23.63 15.61 17.72
CA GLN A 224 24.03 16.80 18.47
C GLN A 224 23.43 18.00 17.78
N ARG A 225 22.69 18.82 18.53
CA ARG A 225 22.24 20.13 18.07
C ARG A 225 23.37 21.15 18.16
N GLU A 226 23.22 22.25 17.43
CA GLU A 226 24.12 23.41 17.50
C GLU A 226 24.22 24.02 18.91
N ASP A 227 23.19 23.84 19.76
CA ASP A 227 23.15 24.28 21.16
C ASP A 227 23.89 23.33 22.14
N GLY A 228 24.49 22.23 21.64
CA GLY A 228 25.19 21.23 22.43
C GLY A 228 24.28 20.20 23.13
N THR A 229 22.95 20.28 22.96
CA THR A 229 22.02 19.27 23.48
C THR A 229 21.95 18.05 22.58
N ARG A 230 21.88 16.87 23.19
CA ARG A 230 21.80 15.58 22.49
C ARG A 230 20.34 15.15 22.39
N VAL A 231 19.87 14.93 21.17
CA VAL A 231 18.54 14.40 20.91
C VAL A 231 18.68 13.02 20.27
N MET A 232 17.98 12.04 20.82
CA MET A 232 18.06 10.65 20.38
C MET A 232 16.64 10.16 20.11
N PRO A 233 16.18 10.19 18.84
CA PRO A 233 14.97 9.50 18.44
C PRO A 233 15.13 7.99 18.64
N ASP A 234 14.01 7.30 18.86
CA ASP A 234 14.05 5.84 19.04
C ASP A 234 14.36 5.16 17.69
N VAL A 235 13.73 5.62 16.58
CA VAL A 235 14.01 5.14 15.22
C VAL A 235 13.98 6.28 14.20
N VAL A 236 14.90 6.24 13.22
CA VAL A 236 14.94 7.10 12.05
C VAL A 236 14.73 6.25 10.80
N LEU A 237 13.71 6.58 10.02
CA LEU A 237 13.40 6.00 8.72
C LEU A 237 13.92 6.90 7.61
N HIS A 238 14.54 6.30 6.60
CA HIS A 238 14.91 6.96 5.36
C HIS A 238 13.85 6.65 4.31
N LEU A 239 13.31 7.72 3.72
CA LEU A 239 12.35 7.67 2.63
C LEU A 239 13.08 7.90 1.29
N PRO A 240 12.43 7.55 0.17
CA PRO A 240 12.82 8.05 -1.15
C PRO A 240 12.99 9.58 -1.17
N ASP A 241 13.78 10.08 -2.13
CA ASP A 241 14.13 11.51 -2.28
C ASP A 241 14.93 12.11 -1.09
N SER A 242 15.71 11.29 -0.38
CA SER A 242 16.51 11.69 0.79
C SER A 242 15.71 12.30 1.94
N LYS A 243 14.41 12.05 2.00
CA LYS A 243 13.58 12.48 3.14
C LYS A 243 13.76 11.54 4.34
N LYS A 244 13.48 12.04 5.54
CA LYS A 244 13.54 11.26 6.78
C LYS A 244 12.20 11.30 7.52
N MET A 245 11.89 10.23 8.23
CA MET A 245 10.75 10.15 9.13
C MET A 245 11.21 9.61 10.47
N ILE A 246 10.66 10.12 11.57
CA ILE A 246 11.11 9.76 12.92
C ILE A 246 9.99 9.04 13.65
N ILE A 247 10.33 8.01 14.41
CA ILE A 247 9.43 7.33 15.33
C ILE A 247 9.94 7.52 16.77
N ASP A 248 9.04 7.95 17.67
CA ASP A 248 9.26 8.03 19.13
C ASP A 248 8.17 7.20 19.83
N ALA A 249 8.56 6.28 20.71
CA ALA A 249 7.69 5.23 21.25
C ALA A 249 7.35 5.37 22.74
N LYS A 250 7.65 6.52 23.36
CA LYS A 250 7.63 6.64 24.83
C LYS A 250 6.28 7.06 25.42
N VAL A 251 5.20 6.41 25.00
CA VAL A 251 3.88 6.63 25.60
C VAL A 251 3.70 5.76 26.84
N SER A 252 3.47 6.38 28.00
CA SER A 252 3.23 5.67 29.25
C SER A 252 1.84 5.01 29.23
N LEU A 253 1.79 3.71 29.53
CA LEU A 253 0.55 2.93 29.60
C LEU A 253 0.02 2.73 31.02
N VAL A 254 0.66 3.35 32.02
CA VAL A 254 0.33 3.14 33.45
C VAL A 254 -1.12 3.53 33.75
N ASP A 255 -1.62 4.63 33.19
CA ASP A 255 -2.98 5.10 33.42
C ASP A 255 -4.02 4.25 32.67
N TYR A 256 -3.68 3.76 31.47
CA TYR A 256 -4.51 2.80 30.75
C TYR A 256 -4.63 1.47 31.50
N GLU A 257 -3.52 0.98 32.08
CA GLU A 257 -3.52 -0.23 32.91
C GLU A 257 -4.45 -0.07 34.13
N ARG A 258 -4.38 1.08 34.80
CA ARG A 258 -5.27 1.41 35.92
C ARG A 258 -6.72 1.47 35.46
N PHE A 259 -7.00 2.09 34.32
CA PHE A 259 -8.33 2.15 33.72
C PHE A 259 -8.92 0.75 33.48
N VAL A 260 -8.17 -0.17 32.87
CA VAL A 260 -8.63 -1.53 32.57
C VAL A 260 -8.90 -2.34 33.85
N ASN A 261 -8.16 -2.07 34.92
CA ASN A 261 -8.28 -2.77 36.20
C ASN A 261 -9.22 -2.08 37.21
N ALA A 262 -9.77 -0.91 36.86
CA ALA A 262 -10.59 -0.11 37.76
C ALA A 262 -12.03 -0.61 37.85
N THR A 263 -12.65 -0.32 39.00
CA THR A 263 -14.09 -0.45 39.18
C THR A 263 -14.84 0.58 38.32
N GLU A 264 -16.12 0.35 38.02
CA GLU A 264 -16.91 1.27 37.17
C GLU A 264 -16.89 2.73 37.68
N GLU A 265 -16.86 2.92 39.00
CA GLU A 265 -16.84 4.23 39.64
C GLU A 265 -15.50 4.96 39.44
N GLU A 266 -14.39 4.22 39.34
CA GLU A 266 -13.03 4.77 39.22
C GLU A 266 -12.56 4.88 37.75
N ARG A 267 -13.18 4.15 36.82
CA ARG A 267 -12.82 4.14 35.39
C ARG A 267 -12.76 5.53 34.76
N PRO A 268 -13.73 6.44 34.95
CA PRO A 268 -13.67 7.77 34.34
C PRO A 268 -12.44 8.59 34.78
N ILE A 269 -11.99 8.39 36.02
CA ILE A 269 -10.82 9.09 36.57
C ILE A 269 -9.55 8.66 35.85
N TYR A 270 -9.33 7.34 35.72
CA TYR A 270 -8.15 6.80 35.07
C TYR A 270 -8.16 6.99 33.55
N LEU A 271 -9.35 6.97 32.93
CA LEU A 271 -9.48 7.31 31.51
C LEU A 271 -9.00 8.75 31.24
N LYS A 272 -9.47 9.71 32.04
CA LYS A 272 -9.05 11.11 31.91
C LYS A 272 -7.55 11.28 32.17
N ALA A 273 -6.98 10.53 33.12
CA ALA A 273 -5.54 10.51 33.37
C ALA A 273 -4.76 10.00 32.14
N HIS A 274 -5.21 8.91 31.52
CA HIS A 274 -4.62 8.34 30.32
C HIS A 274 -4.63 9.31 29.13
N VAL A 275 -5.78 9.94 28.85
CA VAL A 275 -5.89 10.97 27.79
C VAL A 275 -4.96 12.15 28.05
N ASN A 276 -4.87 12.61 29.30
CA ASN A 276 -3.94 13.68 29.68
C ASN A 276 -2.47 13.28 29.52
N SER A 277 -2.12 12.02 29.82
CA SER A 277 -0.77 11.48 29.61
C SER A 277 -0.37 11.52 28.14
N ILE A 278 -1.26 11.08 27.23
CA ILE A 278 -1.04 11.17 25.78
C ILE A 278 -0.88 12.62 25.35
N ARG A 279 -1.74 13.54 25.81
CA ARG A 279 -1.65 14.96 25.47
C ARG A 279 -0.33 15.59 25.90
N LYS A 280 0.12 15.30 27.13
CA LYS A 280 1.41 15.76 27.64
C LYS A 280 2.56 15.22 26.79
N HIS A 281 2.49 13.98 26.33
CA HIS A 281 3.51 13.42 25.46
C HIS A 281 3.55 14.10 24.08
N ILE A 282 2.39 14.42 23.49
CA ILE A 282 2.31 15.21 22.24
C ILE A 282 3.00 16.57 22.43
N GLU A 283 2.76 17.25 23.54
CA GLU A 283 3.40 18.54 23.86
C GLU A 283 4.92 18.40 24.04
N GLN A 284 5.38 17.36 24.75
CA GLN A 284 6.79 17.07 24.93
C GLN A 284 7.50 16.76 23.61
N LEU A 285 6.86 15.96 22.75
CA LEU A 285 7.39 15.57 21.46
C LEU A 285 7.47 16.76 20.51
N SER A 286 6.43 17.61 20.51
CA SER A 286 6.42 18.86 19.76
C SER A 286 7.57 19.77 20.19
N ALA A 287 7.85 19.90 21.49
CA ALA A 287 8.97 20.70 21.98
C ALA A 287 10.37 20.16 21.60
N LYS A 288 10.49 18.88 21.22
CA LYS A 288 11.74 18.29 20.73
C LYS A 288 12.08 18.72 19.29
N ASN A 289 11.22 19.47 18.58
CA ASN A 289 11.51 20.11 17.28
C ASN A 289 12.48 19.31 16.39
N TYR A 290 12.15 18.05 16.08
CA TYR A 290 13.03 17.24 15.23
C TYR A 290 13.18 17.78 13.80
N GLN A 291 12.29 18.70 13.42
CA GLN A 291 12.31 19.42 12.15
C GLN A 291 13.56 20.31 12.03
N ASP A 292 14.04 20.86 13.15
CA ASP A 292 15.19 21.78 13.20
C ASP A 292 16.55 21.04 13.31
N LEU A 293 16.53 19.70 13.42
CA LEU A 293 17.73 18.88 13.65
C LEU A 293 18.45 18.47 12.37
N TYR A 294 17.78 18.61 11.23
CA TYR A 294 18.29 18.21 9.92
C TYR A 294 18.22 19.43 9.00
N ASP A 295 19.19 20.33 9.12
CA ASP A 295 19.30 21.63 8.40
C ASP A 295 19.13 21.59 6.87
N ILE A 296 18.96 20.41 6.27
CA ILE A 296 18.80 20.19 4.83
C ILE A 296 17.64 19.20 4.50
N GLU A 297 17.17 18.39 5.46
CA GLU A 297 16.26 17.24 5.21
C GLU A 297 15.30 17.03 6.41
N SER A 298 14.48 18.04 6.71
CA SER A 298 13.55 17.99 7.84
C SER A 298 12.47 16.91 7.65
N PRO A 299 12.16 16.09 8.67
CA PRO A 299 10.99 15.22 8.63
C PRO A 299 9.69 16.02 8.51
N ASP A 300 8.86 15.69 7.52
CA ASP A 300 7.53 16.30 7.36
C ASP A 300 6.63 15.98 8.58
N PHE A 301 6.81 14.80 9.19
CA PHE A 301 6.04 14.33 10.35
C PHE A 301 6.88 13.50 11.32
N VAL A 302 6.51 13.55 12.60
CA VAL A 302 7.00 12.64 13.65
C VAL A 302 5.91 11.63 14.00
N LEU A 303 6.23 10.35 13.96
CA LEU A 303 5.33 9.28 14.36
C LEU A 303 5.42 9.04 15.87
N MET A 304 4.30 9.24 16.57
CA MET A 304 4.16 8.90 17.98
C MET A 304 3.56 7.50 18.11
N PHE A 305 4.35 6.54 18.57
CA PHE A 305 3.96 5.13 18.61
C PHE A 305 3.29 4.74 19.94
N ILE A 306 2.08 4.21 19.87
CA ILE A 306 1.34 3.63 21.00
C ILE A 306 1.29 2.11 20.82
N PRO A 307 2.00 1.32 21.65
CA PRO A 307 2.15 -0.13 21.42
C PRO A 307 0.87 -0.94 21.70
N VAL A 308 -0.12 -0.35 22.40
CA VAL A 308 -1.40 -1.01 22.72
C VAL A 308 -2.54 -0.27 22.01
N GLU A 309 -3.06 -0.87 20.96
CA GLU A 309 -4.10 -0.26 20.11
C GLU A 309 -5.41 0.05 20.87
N PRO A 310 -5.92 -0.83 21.78
CA PRO A 310 -7.07 -0.47 22.62
C PRO A 310 -6.84 0.76 23.49
N ALA A 311 -5.60 1.01 23.94
CA ALA A 311 -5.27 2.20 24.73
C ALA A 311 -5.45 3.47 23.89
N PHE A 312 -5.12 3.42 22.60
CA PHE A 312 -5.38 4.53 21.68
C PHE A 312 -6.87 4.69 21.36
N ALA A 313 -7.57 3.59 21.09
CA ALA A 313 -8.99 3.61 20.73
C ALA A 313 -9.86 4.24 21.83
N VAL A 314 -9.65 3.87 23.09
CA VAL A 314 -10.40 4.43 24.22
C VAL A 314 -10.07 5.92 24.41
N ALA A 315 -8.83 6.34 24.18
CA ALA A 315 -8.43 7.74 24.29
C ALA A 315 -9.06 8.63 23.21
N ILE A 316 -9.14 8.17 21.96
CA ILE A 316 -9.82 8.91 20.89
C ILE A 316 -11.32 9.01 21.15
N ASN A 317 -11.96 7.92 21.59
CA ASN A 317 -13.40 7.95 21.88
C ASN A 317 -13.78 8.95 22.98
N ASP A 318 -12.88 9.22 23.94
CA ASP A 318 -13.06 10.23 24.98
C ASP A 318 -12.76 11.65 24.47
N ASP A 319 -11.66 11.84 23.73
CA ASP A 319 -11.25 13.14 23.17
C ASP A 319 -10.94 13.02 21.66
N ASN A 320 -11.97 13.19 20.84
CA ASN A 320 -11.86 13.21 19.37
C ASN A 320 -10.94 14.33 18.84
N SER A 321 -10.64 15.37 19.65
CA SER A 321 -9.74 16.46 19.23
C SER A 321 -8.26 16.10 19.36
N LEU A 322 -7.93 15.00 20.05
CA LEU A 322 -6.57 14.58 20.34
C LEU A 322 -5.76 14.33 19.07
N TYR A 323 -6.36 13.68 18.07
CA TYR A 323 -5.72 13.42 16.78
C TYR A 323 -5.41 14.71 16.02
N ASN A 324 -6.40 15.61 15.90
CA ASN A 324 -6.22 16.88 15.18
C ASN A 324 -5.17 17.77 15.85
N LYS A 325 -5.15 17.83 17.19
CA LYS A 325 -4.14 18.60 17.94
C LYS A 325 -2.72 18.04 17.77
N ALA A 326 -2.57 16.72 17.66
CA ALA A 326 -1.29 16.11 17.34
C ALA A 326 -0.87 16.47 15.91
N PHE A 327 -1.81 16.37 14.97
CA PHE A 327 -1.57 16.65 13.56
C PHE A 327 -1.18 18.11 13.30
N GLU A 328 -1.82 19.08 13.94
CA GLU A 328 -1.46 20.52 13.90
C GLU A 328 -0.03 20.78 14.39
N LYS A 329 0.55 19.86 15.18
CA LYS A 329 1.93 19.90 15.67
C LYS A 329 2.88 19.02 14.86
N ASN A 330 2.47 18.59 13.66
CA ASN A 330 3.20 17.66 12.79
C ASN A 330 3.51 16.30 13.45
N ILE A 331 2.64 15.85 14.35
CA ILE A 331 2.74 14.55 15.03
C ILE A 331 1.61 13.66 14.56
N VAL A 332 1.94 12.48 14.05
CA VAL A 332 0.96 11.46 13.65
C VAL A 332 1.01 10.35 14.68
N ILE A 333 -0.12 10.09 15.35
CA ILE A 333 -0.23 9.00 16.31
C ILE A 333 -0.43 7.70 15.53
N VAL A 334 0.40 6.70 15.82
CA VAL A 334 0.37 5.39 15.18
C VAL A 334 0.34 4.27 16.21
N THR A 335 -0.35 3.20 15.86
CA THR A 335 -0.44 1.90 16.55
C THR A 335 0.35 0.85 15.76
N PRO A 336 0.60 -0.37 16.26
CA PRO A 336 1.31 -1.40 15.50
C PRO A 336 0.75 -1.63 14.09
N SER A 337 -0.58 -1.59 13.97
CA SER A 337 -1.36 -1.77 12.75
C SER A 337 -1.12 -0.67 11.73
N THR A 338 -1.27 0.57 12.17
CA THR A 338 -1.15 1.76 11.32
C THR A 338 0.31 2.09 11.00
N LEU A 339 1.23 1.83 11.94
CA LEU A 339 2.65 1.90 11.68
C LEU A 339 3.06 0.89 10.61
N LEU A 340 2.65 -0.37 10.73
CA LEU A 340 2.97 -1.39 9.72
C LEU A 340 2.44 -1.05 8.33
N ALA A 341 1.21 -0.55 8.24
CA ALA A 341 0.64 -0.07 6.98
C ALA A 341 1.43 1.11 6.40
N THR A 342 1.87 2.03 7.27
CA THR A 342 2.71 3.17 6.87
C THR A 342 4.06 2.68 6.34
N LEU A 343 4.75 1.79 7.07
CA LEU A 343 6.05 1.26 6.67
C LEU A 343 5.98 0.43 5.39
N ARG A 344 4.93 -0.38 5.18
CA ARG A 344 4.71 -1.09 3.91
C ARG A 344 4.48 -0.15 2.74
N THR A 345 3.83 0.98 3.00
CA THR A 345 3.66 2.03 1.99
C THR A 345 5.03 2.59 1.61
N VAL A 346 5.89 2.86 2.59
CA VAL A 346 7.28 3.30 2.39
C VAL A 346 8.10 2.26 1.63
N ASP A 347 8.02 0.97 1.99
CA ASP A 347 8.69 -0.12 1.28
C ASP A 347 8.24 -0.22 -0.20
N SER A 348 6.94 -0.07 -0.46
CA SER A 348 6.41 -0.03 -1.82
C SER A 348 6.95 1.17 -2.62
N MET A 349 7.16 2.32 -1.97
CA MET A 349 7.79 3.48 -2.60
C MET A 349 9.26 3.20 -2.95
N TRP A 350 10.03 2.58 -2.04
CA TRP A 350 11.41 2.14 -2.31
C TRP A 350 11.50 1.16 -3.48
N SER A 351 10.61 0.16 -3.51
CA SER A 351 10.52 -0.80 -4.62
C SER A 351 10.25 -0.11 -5.95
N ASN A 352 9.38 0.89 -5.97
CA ASN A 352 9.08 1.68 -7.17
C ASN A 352 10.27 2.55 -7.61
N GLU A 353 10.95 3.23 -6.68
CA GLU A 353 12.15 4.01 -7.00
C GLU A 353 13.24 3.13 -7.62
N LYS A 354 13.51 1.97 -7.01
CA LYS A 354 14.47 0.99 -7.54
C LYS A 354 14.08 0.51 -8.94
N GLN A 355 12.79 0.27 -9.19
CA GLN A 355 12.30 -0.10 -10.51
C GLN A 355 12.52 1.03 -11.53
N GLN A 356 12.30 2.28 -11.14
CA GLN A 356 12.56 3.45 -11.99
C GLN A 356 14.05 3.59 -12.34
N GLN A 357 14.94 3.47 -11.34
CA GLN A 357 16.39 3.50 -11.55
C GLN A 357 16.85 2.39 -12.50
N ASN A 358 16.37 1.16 -12.29
CA ASN A 358 16.68 0.03 -13.17
C ASN A 358 16.16 0.26 -14.60
N ALA A 359 14.97 0.85 -14.77
CA ALA A 359 14.42 1.15 -16.09
C ALA A 359 15.28 2.18 -16.85
N LEU A 360 15.77 3.22 -16.16
CA LEU A 360 16.68 4.21 -16.73
C LEU A 360 18.02 3.58 -17.14
N GLU A 361 18.55 2.68 -16.30
CA GLU A 361 19.77 1.95 -16.63
C GLU A 361 19.56 1.03 -17.85
N ILE A 362 18.44 0.29 -17.90
CA ILE A 362 18.07 -0.54 -19.05
C ILE A 362 17.96 0.31 -20.32
N ALA A 363 17.29 1.46 -20.28
CA ALA A 363 17.17 2.37 -21.42
C ALA A 363 18.55 2.85 -21.90
N THR A 364 19.44 3.18 -20.97
CA THR A 364 20.82 3.58 -21.28
C THR A 364 21.59 2.45 -21.97
N GLN A 365 21.51 1.22 -21.45
CA GLN A 365 22.16 0.06 -22.05
C GLN A 365 21.55 -0.31 -23.41
N ALA A 366 20.23 -0.19 -23.57
CA ALA A 366 19.53 -0.42 -24.83
C ALA A 366 19.97 0.60 -25.91
N GLY A 367 20.13 1.88 -25.53
CA GLY A 367 20.68 2.90 -26.43
C GLY A 367 22.09 2.56 -26.92
N ARG A 368 22.99 2.18 -26.00
CA ARG A 368 24.36 1.75 -26.36
C ARG A 368 24.38 0.51 -27.26
N LEU A 369 23.47 -0.43 -27.00
CA LEU A 369 23.32 -1.63 -27.84
C LEU A 369 22.85 -1.26 -29.24
N TYR A 370 21.89 -0.34 -29.36
CA TYR A 370 21.41 0.16 -30.64
C TYR A 370 22.54 0.82 -31.45
N ASP A 371 23.32 1.70 -30.84
CA ASP A 371 24.47 2.35 -31.49
C ASP A 371 25.50 1.32 -31.97
N SER A 372 25.80 0.32 -31.13
CA SER A 372 26.72 -0.77 -31.48
C SER A 372 26.20 -1.60 -32.67
N PHE A 373 24.89 -1.82 -32.73
CA PHE A 373 24.24 -2.52 -33.83
C PHE A 373 24.31 -1.71 -35.13
N VAL A 374 24.05 -0.40 -35.07
CA VAL A 374 24.18 0.50 -36.24
C VAL A 374 25.61 0.46 -36.78
N ASN A 375 26.62 0.60 -35.91
CA ASN A 375 28.03 0.52 -36.31
C ASN A 375 28.37 -0.80 -37.01
N LEU A 376 27.87 -1.93 -36.48
CA LEU A 376 28.05 -3.23 -37.12
C LEU A 376 27.39 -3.27 -38.50
N THR A 377 26.19 -2.72 -38.67
CA THR A 377 25.52 -2.69 -39.98
C THR A 377 26.28 -1.85 -41.00
N ASP A 378 26.85 -0.72 -40.60
CA ASP A 378 27.68 0.13 -41.46
C ASP A 378 28.96 -0.59 -41.90
N ASP A 379 29.60 -1.31 -40.98
CA ASP A 379 30.79 -2.09 -41.32
C ASP A 379 30.47 -3.24 -42.27
N LEU A 380 29.33 -3.92 -42.10
CA LEU A 380 28.87 -4.94 -43.04
C LEU A 380 28.56 -4.35 -44.44
N LEU A 381 27.97 -3.15 -44.51
CA LEU A 381 27.76 -2.45 -45.79
C LEU A 381 29.08 -2.13 -46.48
N LYS A 382 30.09 -1.66 -45.74
CA LYS A 382 31.45 -1.42 -46.28
C LYS A 382 32.08 -2.69 -46.80
N VAL A 383 31.99 -3.79 -46.06
CA VAL A 383 32.50 -5.11 -46.49
C VAL A 383 31.81 -5.56 -47.77
N GLY A 384 30.49 -5.43 -47.86
CA GLY A 384 29.74 -5.73 -49.10
C GLY A 384 30.26 -4.95 -50.31
N ASN A 385 30.56 -3.66 -50.14
CA ASN A 385 31.15 -2.83 -51.20
C ASN A 385 32.57 -3.26 -51.59
N GLN A 386 33.39 -3.66 -50.62
CA GLN A 386 34.75 -4.17 -50.87
C GLN A 386 34.72 -5.51 -51.60
N ILE A 387 33.80 -6.42 -51.25
CA ILE A 387 33.60 -7.68 -51.97
C ILE A 387 33.25 -7.42 -53.43
N ASN A 388 32.31 -6.50 -53.71
CA ASN A 388 31.98 -6.09 -55.08
C ASN A 388 33.20 -5.55 -55.83
N THR A 389 34.04 -4.76 -55.15
CA THR A 389 35.27 -4.21 -55.73
C THR A 389 36.29 -5.31 -56.08
N VAL A 390 36.48 -6.28 -55.18
CA VAL A 390 37.35 -7.44 -55.41
C VAL A 390 36.81 -8.29 -56.56
N GLN A 391 35.50 -8.55 -56.59
CA GLN A 391 34.85 -9.32 -57.65
C GLN A 391 34.99 -8.64 -59.02
N ASN A 392 34.84 -7.31 -59.10
CA ASN A 392 35.07 -6.54 -60.33
C ASN A 392 36.54 -6.56 -60.78
N SER A 393 37.47 -6.46 -59.83
CA SER A 393 38.91 -6.51 -60.10
C SER A 393 39.32 -7.89 -60.61
N TYR A 394 38.83 -8.94 -59.97
CA TYR A 394 38.99 -10.32 -60.41
C TYR A 394 38.39 -10.54 -61.80
N GLY A 395 37.16 -10.05 -62.05
CA GLY A 395 36.52 -10.13 -63.35
C GLY A 395 37.34 -9.44 -64.45
N THR A 396 37.89 -8.26 -64.18
CA THR A 396 38.77 -7.53 -65.11
C THR A 396 40.07 -8.28 -65.38
N ALA A 397 40.71 -8.84 -64.35
CA ALA A 397 41.92 -9.66 -64.49
C ALA A 397 41.64 -10.91 -65.32
N MET A 398 40.50 -11.56 -65.08
CA MET A 398 40.08 -12.75 -65.81
C MET A 398 39.79 -12.43 -67.28
N LYS A 399 39.14 -11.30 -67.58
CA LYS A 399 38.95 -10.83 -68.97
C LYS A 399 40.28 -10.62 -69.71
N LYS A 400 41.33 -10.10 -69.05
CA LYS A 400 42.67 -9.99 -69.66
C LYS A 400 43.31 -11.37 -69.89
N LEU A 401 43.03 -12.32 -69.00
CA LEU A 401 43.59 -13.66 -69.05
C LEU A 401 42.89 -14.60 -70.05
N THR A 402 41.57 -14.48 -70.24
CA THR A 402 40.76 -15.39 -71.08
C THR A 402 39.82 -14.72 -72.10
N GLY A 403 39.62 -13.39 -72.09
CA GLY A 403 38.71 -12.71 -73.04
C GLY A 403 39.23 -12.54 -74.48
N LYS A 404 38.62 -11.66 -75.29
CA LYS A 404 39.07 -11.42 -76.68
C LYS A 404 40.50 -10.85 -76.74
N GLY A 405 41.39 -11.54 -77.46
CA GLY A 405 42.81 -11.19 -77.56
C GLY A 405 43.64 -11.50 -76.31
N ASN A 406 43.19 -12.47 -75.51
CA ASN A 406 43.75 -12.78 -74.19
C ASN A 406 45.22 -13.22 -74.17
N LEU A 407 45.80 -13.14 -72.96
CA LEU A 407 47.18 -13.52 -72.69
C LEU A 407 47.43 -15.02 -72.84
N ILE A 408 46.47 -15.89 -72.48
CA ILE A 408 46.63 -17.34 -72.59
C ILE A 408 46.85 -17.76 -74.04
N SER A 409 46.00 -17.33 -74.97
CA SER A 409 46.12 -17.63 -76.39
C SER A 409 47.40 -17.03 -76.99
N ARG A 410 47.83 -15.84 -76.55
CA ARG A 410 49.12 -15.25 -76.98
C ARG A 410 50.32 -16.07 -76.53
N VAL A 411 50.34 -16.47 -75.26
CA VAL A 411 51.44 -17.27 -74.69
C VAL A 411 51.45 -18.68 -75.25
N GLU A 412 50.28 -19.29 -75.48
CA GLU A 412 50.16 -20.61 -76.09
C GLU A 412 50.58 -20.58 -77.57
N ASN A 413 50.28 -19.51 -78.30
CA ASN A 413 50.78 -19.31 -79.67
C ASN A 413 52.31 -19.20 -79.71
N LEU A 414 52.97 -18.59 -78.71
CA LEU A 414 54.43 -18.57 -78.63
C LEU A 414 55.02 -19.99 -78.46
N LYS A 415 54.35 -20.84 -77.68
CA LYS A 415 54.73 -22.25 -77.53
C LYS A 415 54.55 -23.01 -78.86
N LYS A 416 53.46 -22.78 -79.60
CA LYS A 416 53.25 -23.33 -80.96
C LYS A 416 54.32 -22.86 -81.96
N LEU A 417 54.81 -21.62 -81.81
CA LEU A 417 55.88 -21.04 -82.63
C LEU A 417 57.30 -21.52 -82.26
N GLY A 418 57.46 -22.46 -81.33
CA GLY A 418 58.73 -23.13 -81.04
C GLY A 418 59.45 -22.68 -79.77
N ALA A 419 58.80 -21.88 -78.91
CA ALA A 419 59.37 -21.56 -77.59
C ALA A 419 59.44 -22.81 -76.70
N LYS A 420 60.64 -23.13 -76.17
CA LYS A 420 60.83 -24.26 -75.24
C LYS A 420 60.18 -23.97 -73.89
N ALA A 421 59.02 -24.56 -73.61
CA ALA A 421 58.31 -24.46 -72.34
C ALA A 421 58.15 -25.83 -71.67
N GLY A 422 58.60 -25.96 -70.42
CA GLY A 422 58.56 -27.22 -69.66
C GLY A 422 57.27 -27.48 -68.86
N LYS A 423 56.31 -26.55 -68.85
CA LYS A 423 55.02 -26.65 -68.15
C LYS A 423 53.86 -26.23 -69.08
N SER A 424 52.67 -26.78 -68.86
CA SER A 424 51.44 -26.43 -69.58
C SER A 424 50.50 -25.58 -68.72
N ILE A 425 49.71 -24.72 -69.37
CA ILE A 425 48.61 -23.98 -68.73
C ILE A 425 47.48 -24.95 -68.39
N ASP A 426 46.72 -24.67 -67.35
CA ASP A 426 45.57 -25.48 -66.93
C ASP A 426 44.49 -25.57 -68.02
N ASP A 427 44.01 -26.78 -68.30
CA ASP A 427 43.02 -27.07 -69.34
C ASP A 427 41.70 -26.31 -69.18
N LYS A 428 41.28 -25.99 -67.94
CA LYS A 428 40.05 -25.21 -67.71
C LYS A 428 40.22 -23.77 -68.16
N LEU A 429 41.41 -23.21 -68.01
CA LEU A 429 41.71 -21.85 -68.45
C LEU A 429 41.86 -21.76 -69.97
N LEU A 430 42.43 -22.80 -70.60
CA LEU A 430 42.50 -22.92 -72.06
C LEU A 430 41.10 -22.99 -72.69
N LYS A 431 40.23 -23.88 -72.20
CA LYS A 431 38.84 -24.00 -72.69
C LYS A 431 38.06 -22.71 -72.56
N ARG A 432 38.23 -22.00 -71.44
CA ARG A 432 37.56 -20.71 -71.19
C ARG A 432 38.10 -19.60 -72.10
N ALA A 433 39.39 -19.64 -72.44
CA ALA A 433 40.01 -18.69 -73.35
C ALA A 433 39.58 -18.88 -74.81
N ASP A 434 39.30 -20.12 -75.23
CA ASP A 434 38.82 -20.43 -76.58
C ASP A 434 37.33 -20.12 -76.76
N GLN A 435 36.51 -20.25 -75.71
CA GLN A 435 35.07 -19.95 -75.75
C GLN A 435 34.75 -18.45 -75.94
N ASP A 436 35.61 -17.55 -75.47
CA ASP A 436 35.41 -16.09 -75.57
C ASP A 436 36.01 -15.48 -76.86
N GLN A 437 36.58 -16.29 -77.77
CA GLN A 437 37.17 -15.81 -79.04
C GLN A 437 36.17 -15.63 -80.19
N ASP A 438 35.07 -16.38 -80.19
CA ASP A 438 33.92 -16.15 -81.08
C ASP A 438 33.10 -14.93 -80.60
#